data_AF-A0A9P9T579-F1
#
_entry.id   AF-A0A9P9T579-F1
#
_cell.length_a   1.000
_cell.length_b   1.000
_cell.length_c   1.000
_cell.angle_alpha   90.00
_cell.angle_beta   90.00
_cell.angle_gamma   90.00
#
_symmetry.space_group_name_H-M   'P 1'
#
loop_
_entity.id
_entity.type
_entity.pdbx_description
1 polymer ?
#
loop_
_entity_poly.entity_id
_entity_poly.type
_entity_poly.pdbx_seq_one_letter_code
_entity_poly.pdbx_strand_id
1 'polypeptide(L)'
;MSDRDEVRKQFSSILAIVRAEGYSIEEVMPEEMQDYFQQMTALKSAHTYIKEMESRESNLLAENRSLRQKLKAKEETADQSEEFKALKVDLQQAQHQIDFQKELTNEATERAARYQRKLLDAVKSQVVASHAVAKIERLEVELYNQRAAYQNLVKENANAAELAENQHLQDQNLIAEKDRKLMALATHTEAVEAESDQFSEAFTTLIDTLESEHSKTAAVLNDKAILLQQTERKYSAIVSELTPLNRFYERAFIILGIYQSIFQTLSNPSSRAIMSMPQTLDELLDSAANDLYLYQGVHQELRSDSLAEEQVCVQLDGIADNATLMFNSLSAIKDDVAGFLARLRNQPRAWAAMKNVFIVEPHSVARYGLDHPG
;
A
#
# COMPACT_ATOMS: atom_id res chain seq x y z
N MET A 1 91.83 -50.14 -1.43
CA MET A 1 92.70 -50.15 -0.23
C MET A 1 93.28 -48.75 -0.01
N SER A 2 92.47 -47.80 0.50
CA SER A 2 92.97 -46.46 0.85
C SER A 2 92.25 -45.87 2.08
N ASP A 3 90.98 -46.18 2.32
CA ASP A 3 90.25 -45.66 3.50
C ASP A 3 90.72 -46.21 4.86
N ARG A 4 91.34 -47.39 4.89
CA ARG A 4 91.69 -48.06 6.16
C ARG A 4 92.95 -47.49 6.82
N ASP A 5 93.85 -46.90 6.03
CA ASP A 5 95.09 -46.29 6.52
C ASP A 5 94.90 -44.85 6.99
N GLU A 6 93.92 -44.15 6.43
CA GLU A 6 93.57 -42.78 6.79
C GLU A 6 92.82 -42.72 8.14
N VAL A 7 91.87 -43.64 8.35
CA VAL A 7 91.20 -43.83 9.64
C VAL A 7 92.18 -44.27 10.72
N ARG A 8 93.18 -45.12 10.39
CA ARG A 8 94.25 -45.50 11.33
C ARG A 8 95.10 -44.31 11.76
N LYS A 9 95.48 -43.44 10.83
CA LYS A 9 96.26 -42.22 11.13
C LYS A 9 95.50 -41.26 12.03
N GLN A 10 94.21 -41.04 11.77
CA GLN A 10 93.35 -40.21 12.61
C GLN A 10 93.16 -40.80 14.01
N PHE A 11 92.97 -42.12 14.12
CA PHE A 11 92.84 -42.79 15.41
C PHE A 11 94.15 -42.76 16.23
N SER A 12 95.30 -42.91 15.57
CA SER A 12 96.61 -42.77 16.23
C SER A 12 96.92 -41.33 16.65
N SER A 13 96.42 -40.34 15.92
CA SER A 13 96.53 -38.92 16.30
C SER A 13 95.71 -38.60 17.55
N ILE A 14 94.49 -39.14 17.65
CA ILE A 14 93.61 -38.96 18.81
C ILE A 14 94.18 -39.69 20.04
N LEU A 15 94.69 -40.91 19.88
CA LEU A 15 95.36 -41.65 20.95
C LEU A 15 96.66 -40.98 21.45
N ALA A 16 97.39 -40.28 20.58
CA ALA A 16 98.58 -39.53 20.96
C ALA A 16 98.24 -38.29 21.80
N ILE A 17 97.10 -37.64 21.53
CA ILE A 17 96.60 -36.48 22.29
C ILE A 17 96.10 -36.94 23.68
N VAL A 18 95.32 -38.03 23.75
CA VAL A 18 94.80 -38.58 25.02
C VAL A 18 95.93 -39.06 25.95
N ARG A 19 97.01 -39.63 25.40
CA ARG A 19 98.17 -40.09 26.17
C ARG A 19 99.08 -38.94 26.64
N ALA A 20 99.04 -37.79 25.97
CA ALA A 20 99.77 -36.59 26.37
C ALA A 20 99.09 -35.84 27.53
N GLU A 21 97.78 -36.05 27.73
CA GLU A 21 96.98 -35.46 28.81
C GLU A 21 96.87 -36.34 30.07
N GLY A 22 97.49 -37.53 30.08
CA GLY A 22 97.66 -38.36 31.28
C GLY A 22 96.47 -39.25 31.67
N TYR A 23 95.44 -39.37 30.83
CA TYR A 23 94.29 -40.24 31.07
C TYR A 23 94.52 -41.70 30.64
N SER A 24 93.93 -42.65 31.35
CA SER A 24 93.90 -44.06 30.92
C SER A 24 92.87 -44.24 29.79
N ILE A 25 93.16 -45.12 28.83
CA ILE A 25 92.32 -45.35 27.63
C ILE A 25 90.92 -45.89 27.99
N GLU A 26 90.75 -46.41 29.20
CA GLU A 26 89.50 -46.97 29.72
C GLU A 26 88.53 -45.91 30.26
N GLU A 27 89.00 -44.67 30.50
CA GLU A 27 88.21 -43.59 31.15
C GLU A 27 87.62 -42.55 30.18
N VAL A 28 87.95 -42.60 28.88
CA VAL A 28 87.53 -41.59 27.87
C VAL A 28 86.69 -42.20 26.73
N MET A 29 86.35 -43.50 26.81
CA MET A 29 85.54 -44.16 25.78
C MET A 29 84.06 -44.31 26.17
N PRO A 30 83.10 -44.00 25.26
CA PRO A 30 81.68 -44.33 25.44
C PRO A 30 81.45 -45.85 25.55
N GLU A 31 80.51 -46.29 26.41
CA GLU A 31 80.18 -47.71 26.65
C GLU A 31 79.92 -48.50 25.34
N GLU A 32 79.33 -47.87 24.33
CA GLU A 32 79.01 -48.47 23.02
C GLU A 32 80.28 -48.77 22.18
N MET A 33 81.37 -48.03 22.39
CA MET A 33 82.67 -48.29 21.77
C MET A 33 83.47 -49.30 22.60
N GLN A 34 83.18 -49.44 23.89
CA GLN A 34 83.76 -50.45 24.76
C GLN A 34 83.36 -51.87 24.32
N ASP A 35 82.09 -52.07 23.91
CA ASP A 35 81.63 -53.32 23.28
C ASP A 35 82.32 -53.57 21.93
N TYR A 36 82.54 -52.53 21.13
CA TYR A 36 83.24 -52.67 19.85
C TYR A 36 84.74 -52.97 20.03
N PHE A 37 85.38 -52.41 21.05
CA PHE A 37 86.75 -52.74 21.45
C PHE A 37 86.82 -54.10 22.13
N GLN A 38 85.83 -54.53 22.91
CA GLN A 38 85.76 -55.90 23.43
C GLN A 38 85.59 -56.90 22.28
N GLN A 39 84.72 -56.61 21.30
CA GLN A 39 84.59 -57.42 20.08
C GLN A 39 85.87 -57.39 19.25
N MET A 40 86.58 -56.27 19.16
CA MET A 40 87.85 -56.16 18.43
C MET A 40 89.02 -56.77 19.21
N THR A 41 88.96 -56.82 20.54
CA THR A 41 89.89 -57.54 21.42
C THR A 41 89.60 -59.03 21.38
N ALA A 42 88.33 -59.43 21.26
CA ALA A 42 87.89 -60.79 20.98
C ALA A 42 88.24 -61.22 19.56
N LEU A 43 88.22 -60.30 18.59
CA LEU A 43 88.63 -60.55 17.21
C LEU A 43 90.16 -60.58 17.10
N LYS A 44 90.86 -59.77 17.90
CA LYS A 44 92.32 -59.80 18.03
C LYS A 44 92.76 -61.04 18.81
N SER A 45 92.03 -61.46 19.84
CA SER A 45 92.28 -62.70 20.58
C SER A 45 91.96 -63.92 19.72
N ALA A 46 90.88 -63.87 18.93
CA ALA A 46 90.58 -64.87 17.91
C ALA A 46 91.62 -64.86 16.79
N HIS A 47 92.14 -63.72 16.36
CA HIS A 47 93.23 -63.66 15.39
C HIS A 47 94.57 -64.12 15.98
N THR A 48 94.90 -63.82 17.24
CA THR A 48 96.08 -64.38 17.90
C THR A 48 95.89 -65.86 18.17
N TYR A 49 94.68 -66.33 18.44
CA TYR A 49 94.36 -67.74 18.57
C TYR A 49 94.44 -68.45 17.23
N ILE A 50 93.92 -67.86 16.14
CA ILE A 50 94.08 -68.36 14.78
C ILE A 50 95.56 -68.35 14.40
N LYS A 51 96.31 -67.30 14.71
CA LYS A 51 97.75 -67.22 14.40
C LYS A 51 98.57 -68.17 15.28
N GLU A 52 98.17 -68.41 16.53
CA GLU A 52 98.72 -69.45 17.39
C GLU A 52 98.39 -70.82 16.80
N MET A 53 97.17 -71.06 16.36
CA MET A 53 96.73 -72.30 15.73
C MET A 53 97.42 -72.53 14.38
N GLU A 54 97.61 -71.50 13.56
CA GLU A 54 98.41 -71.53 12.33
C GLU A 54 99.89 -71.71 12.64
N SER A 55 100.42 -71.10 13.71
CA SER A 55 101.80 -71.36 14.17
C SER A 55 101.95 -72.77 14.71
N ARG A 56 100.91 -73.31 15.35
CA ARG A 56 100.87 -74.65 15.92
C ARG A 56 100.67 -75.68 14.82
N GLU A 57 99.90 -75.37 13.79
CA GLU A 57 99.75 -76.15 12.57
C GLU A 57 101.05 -76.12 11.75
N SER A 58 101.71 -74.96 11.62
CA SER A 58 103.03 -74.82 11.01
C SER A 58 104.11 -75.55 11.80
N ASN A 59 104.08 -75.47 13.13
CA ASN A 59 104.98 -76.21 14.01
C ASN A 59 104.69 -77.70 13.93
N LEU A 60 103.42 -78.13 13.92
CA LEU A 60 103.03 -79.52 13.72
C LEU A 60 103.40 -80.03 12.33
N LEU A 61 103.35 -79.19 11.28
CA LEU A 61 103.82 -79.53 9.94
C LEU A 61 105.35 -79.64 9.88
N ALA A 62 106.07 -78.77 10.59
CA ALA A 62 107.52 -78.83 10.75
C ALA A 62 107.94 -80.05 11.59
N GLU A 63 107.19 -80.37 12.66
CA GLU A 63 107.36 -81.56 13.48
C GLU A 63 106.99 -82.82 12.71
N ASN A 64 105.97 -82.79 11.84
CA ASN A 64 105.66 -83.87 10.91
C ASN A 64 106.78 -84.07 9.89
N ARG A 65 107.39 -82.98 9.36
CA ARG A 65 108.57 -83.08 8.47
C ARG A 65 109.79 -83.63 9.21
N SER A 66 110.01 -83.21 10.45
CA SER A 66 111.07 -83.70 11.36
C SER A 66 110.85 -85.16 11.72
N LEU A 67 109.61 -85.58 12.02
CA LEU A 67 109.24 -86.97 12.29
C LEU A 67 109.34 -87.83 11.04
N ARG A 68 108.99 -87.31 9.85
CA ARG A 68 109.22 -87.99 8.55
C ARG A 68 110.71 -88.12 8.22
N GLN A 69 111.55 -87.14 8.57
CA GLN A 69 113.00 -87.26 8.47
C GLN A 69 113.58 -88.23 9.51
N LYS A 70 113.05 -88.25 10.74
CA LYS A 70 113.42 -89.22 11.79
C LYS A 70 112.93 -90.64 11.47
N LEU A 71 111.82 -90.80 10.73
CA LEU A 71 111.36 -92.07 10.17
C LEU A 71 112.30 -92.55 9.06
N LYS A 72 112.66 -91.67 8.10
CA LYS A 72 113.66 -92.00 7.07
C LYS A 72 115.04 -92.35 7.64
N ALA A 73 115.45 -91.74 8.75
CA ALA A 73 116.72 -92.05 9.44
C ALA A 73 116.66 -93.32 10.33
N LYS A 74 115.45 -93.79 10.69
CA LYS A 74 115.23 -95.08 11.37
C LYS A 74 114.95 -96.24 10.39
N GLU A 75 114.69 -95.95 9.12
CA GLU A 75 114.52 -96.94 8.05
C GLU A 75 115.85 -97.56 7.55
N GLU A 76 117.01 -97.08 8.00
CA GLU A 76 118.33 -97.59 7.58
C GLU A 76 118.96 -98.65 8.51
N THR A 77 118.30 -99.09 9.59
CA THR A 77 118.77 -100.27 10.36
C THR A 77 117.62 -101.13 10.91
N ALA A 78 117.46 -102.30 10.27
CA ALA A 78 116.81 -103.54 10.74
C ALA A 78 115.27 -103.63 10.81
N ASP A 79 114.78 -104.61 10.04
CA ASP A 79 113.55 -105.40 10.14
C ASP A 79 112.16 -104.73 10.20
N GLN A 80 111.40 -104.97 9.13
CA GLN A 80 110.01 -104.58 8.94
C GLN A 80 109.08 -105.39 9.86
N SER A 81 108.40 -104.71 10.79
CA SER A 81 107.28 -105.24 11.58
C SER A 81 105.93 -104.96 10.90
N GLU A 82 105.01 -105.93 10.94
CA GLU A 82 103.65 -105.87 10.37
C GLU A 82 102.78 -104.75 10.96
N GLU A 83 103.09 -104.24 12.15
CA GLU A 83 102.30 -103.20 12.85
C GLU A 83 102.20 -101.88 12.08
N PHE A 84 103.23 -101.51 11.30
CA PHE A 84 103.19 -100.28 10.49
C PHE A 84 102.27 -100.42 9.26
N LYS A 85 102.12 -101.65 8.74
CA LYS A 85 101.12 -101.94 7.70
C LYS A 85 99.70 -101.88 8.27
N ALA A 86 99.49 -102.39 9.48
CA ALA A 86 98.21 -102.29 10.19
C ALA A 86 97.81 -100.82 10.45
N LEU A 87 98.72 -100.00 10.98
CA LEU A 87 98.43 -98.58 11.26
C LEU A 87 98.13 -97.76 9.99
N LYS A 88 98.77 -98.11 8.85
CA LYS A 88 98.47 -97.48 7.56
C LYS A 88 97.08 -97.83 7.05
N VAL A 89 96.64 -99.08 7.24
CA VAL A 89 95.28 -99.53 6.91
C VAL A 89 94.26 -98.86 7.83
N ASP A 90 94.54 -98.75 9.13
CA ASP A 90 93.67 -98.06 10.09
C ASP A 90 93.52 -96.57 9.77
N LEU A 91 94.60 -95.91 9.36
CA LEU A 91 94.57 -94.50 8.96
C LEU A 91 93.77 -94.30 7.67
N GLN A 92 93.90 -95.21 6.69
CA GLN A 92 93.06 -95.21 5.48
C GLN A 92 91.59 -95.47 5.82
N GLN A 93 91.29 -96.39 6.73
CA GLN A 93 89.94 -96.69 7.17
C GLN A 93 89.30 -95.52 7.93
N ALA A 94 90.07 -94.83 8.79
CA ALA A 94 89.64 -93.60 9.44
C ALA A 94 89.40 -92.46 8.44
N GLN A 95 90.24 -92.32 7.41
CA GLN A 95 90.02 -91.35 6.33
C GLN A 95 88.74 -91.65 5.54
N HIS A 96 88.49 -92.91 5.19
CA HIS A 96 87.23 -93.31 4.55
C HIS A 96 86.01 -93.04 5.43
N GLN A 97 86.10 -93.27 6.74
CA GLN A 97 85.02 -92.93 7.67
C GLN A 97 84.79 -91.42 7.78
N ILE A 98 85.86 -90.62 7.80
CA ILE A 98 85.78 -89.16 7.80
C ILE A 98 85.12 -88.65 6.52
N ASP A 99 85.50 -89.18 5.36
CA ASP A 99 84.94 -88.75 4.08
C ASP A 99 83.49 -89.19 3.91
N PHE A 100 83.13 -90.40 4.37
CA PHE A 100 81.73 -90.83 4.46
C PHE A 100 80.89 -89.93 5.38
N GLN A 101 81.40 -89.56 6.56
CA GLN A 101 80.71 -88.64 7.46
C GLN A 101 80.61 -87.22 6.90
N LYS A 102 81.61 -86.76 6.13
CA LYS A 102 81.54 -85.48 5.40
C LYS A 102 80.46 -85.52 4.33
N GLU A 103 80.39 -86.58 3.53
CA GLU A 103 79.33 -86.74 2.52
C GLU A 103 77.95 -86.76 3.18
N LEU A 104 77.78 -87.51 4.27
CA LEU A 104 76.53 -87.57 5.01
C LEU A 104 76.14 -86.21 5.61
N THR A 105 77.09 -85.47 6.17
CA THR A 105 76.82 -84.13 6.70
C THR A 105 76.56 -83.12 5.58
N ASN A 106 77.24 -83.21 4.44
CA ASN A 106 76.96 -82.40 3.25
C ASN A 106 75.55 -82.68 2.68
N GLU A 107 75.15 -83.94 2.55
CA GLU A 107 73.78 -84.29 2.14
C GLU A 107 72.72 -83.80 3.13
N ALA A 108 72.98 -83.92 4.43
CA ALA A 108 72.08 -83.45 5.48
C ALA A 108 71.96 -81.91 5.47
N THR A 109 73.07 -81.19 5.31
CA THR A 109 73.07 -79.72 5.22
C THR A 109 72.39 -79.23 3.97
N GLU A 110 72.61 -79.85 2.80
CA GLU A 110 71.87 -79.54 1.59
C GLU A 110 70.37 -79.80 1.74
N ARG A 111 69.99 -80.92 2.35
CA ARG A 111 68.60 -81.26 2.61
C ARG A 111 67.96 -80.25 3.56
N ALA A 112 68.66 -79.85 4.62
CA ALA A 112 68.22 -78.79 5.53
C ALA A 112 68.06 -77.46 4.79
N ALA A 113 69.01 -77.07 3.94
CA ALA A 113 68.94 -75.84 3.14
C ALA A 113 67.78 -75.85 2.13
N ARG A 114 67.46 -77.02 1.55
CA ARG A 114 66.28 -77.19 0.69
C ARG A 114 64.98 -77.04 1.48
N TYR A 115 64.88 -77.62 2.67
CA TYR A 115 63.71 -77.46 3.53
C TYR A 115 63.55 -76.02 4.03
N GLN A 116 64.65 -75.36 4.41
CA GLN A 116 64.64 -73.96 4.82
C GLN A 116 64.16 -73.05 3.68
N ARG A 117 64.63 -73.27 2.44
CA ARG A 117 64.14 -72.55 1.25
C ARG A 117 62.64 -72.77 1.02
N LYS A 118 62.19 -74.03 1.02
CA LYS A 118 60.75 -74.35 0.87
C LYS A 118 59.89 -73.72 1.95
N LEU A 119 60.37 -73.69 3.20
CA LEU A 119 59.67 -73.05 4.31
C LEU A 119 59.61 -71.53 4.12
N LEU A 120 60.70 -70.89 3.73
CA LEU A 120 60.72 -69.45 3.42
C LEU A 120 59.75 -69.11 2.28
N ASP A 121 59.70 -69.91 1.22
CA ASP A 121 58.79 -69.70 0.09
C ASP A 121 57.32 -69.93 0.49
N ALA A 122 57.05 -70.92 1.33
CA ALA A 122 55.72 -71.16 1.90
C ALA A 122 55.27 -69.99 2.81
N VAL A 123 56.16 -69.49 3.67
CA VAL A 123 55.90 -68.33 4.53
C VAL A 123 55.65 -67.07 3.69
N LYS A 124 56.46 -66.81 2.66
CA LYS A 124 56.22 -65.69 1.73
C LYS A 124 54.85 -65.80 1.06
N SER A 125 54.50 -66.99 0.57
CA SER A 125 53.20 -67.24 -0.06
C SER A 125 52.04 -67.05 0.93
N GLN A 126 52.21 -67.49 2.18
CA GLN A 126 51.24 -67.28 3.25
C GLN A 126 51.07 -65.79 3.58
N VAL A 127 52.13 -65.00 3.63
CA VAL A 127 52.05 -63.54 3.85
C VAL A 127 51.27 -62.86 2.72
N VAL A 128 51.51 -63.23 1.46
CA VAL A 128 50.76 -62.70 0.30
C VAL A 128 49.28 -63.07 0.40
N ALA A 129 48.97 -64.32 0.75
CA ALA A 129 47.59 -64.78 0.95
C ALA A 129 46.90 -64.03 2.10
N SER A 130 47.55 -63.89 3.26
CA SER A 130 47.02 -63.12 4.39
C SER A 130 46.78 -61.66 4.03
N HIS A 131 47.67 -61.04 3.25
CA HIS A 131 47.47 -59.67 2.76
C HIS A 131 46.28 -59.58 1.79
N ALA A 132 46.09 -60.57 0.92
CA ALA A 132 44.94 -60.63 0.03
C ALA A 132 43.62 -60.79 0.81
N VAL A 133 43.59 -61.67 1.82
CA VAL A 133 42.41 -61.85 2.70
C VAL A 133 42.09 -60.56 3.45
N ALA A 134 43.08 -59.93 4.08
CA ALA A 134 42.88 -58.64 4.78
C ALA A 134 42.38 -57.53 3.83
N LYS A 135 42.80 -57.56 2.57
CA LYS A 135 42.28 -56.64 1.54
C LYS A 135 40.83 -56.94 1.17
N ILE A 136 40.47 -58.22 1.02
CA ILE A 136 39.09 -58.64 0.74
C ILE A 136 38.17 -58.21 1.89
N GLU A 137 38.52 -58.48 3.14
CA GLU A 137 37.74 -58.09 4.32
C GLU A 137 37.51 -56.56 4.38
N ARG A 138 38.56 -55.76 4.10
CA ARG A 138 38.42 -54.30 4.02
C ARG A 138 37.44 -53.86 2.94
N LEU A 139 37.54 -54.45 1.74
CA LEU A 139 36.66 -54.12 0.62
C LEU A 139 35.21 -54.57 0.88
N GLU A 140 35.00 -55.69 1.57
CA GLU A 140 33.67 -56.15 1.97
C GLU A 140 33.01 -55.19 2.96
N VAL A 141 33.76 -54.71 3.96
CA VAL A 141 33.28 -53.69 4.90
C VAL A 141 32.99 -52.38 4.18
N GLU A 142 33.87 -51.94 3.28
CA GLU A 142 33.64 -50.72 2.49
C GLU A 142 32.40 -50.84 1.60
N LEU A 143 32.21 -51.97 0.91
CA LEU A 143 31.02 -52.24 0.11
C LEU A 143 29.75 -52.26 0.96
N TYR A 144 29.79 -52.87 2.15
CA TYR A 144 28.66 -52.87 3.08
C TYR A 144 28.29 -51.44 3.49
N ASN A 145 29.28 -50.63 3.86
CA ASN A 145 29.08 -49.24 4.26
C ASN A 145 28.54 -48.39 3.10
N GLN A 146 29.08 -48.54 1.89
CA GLN A 146 28.59 -47.84 0.70
C GLN A 146 27.16 -48.24 0.33
N ARG A 147 26.80 -49.52 0.45
CA ARG A 147 25.41 -49.99 0.25
C ARG A 147 24.45 -49.40 1.27
N ALA A 148 24.84 -49.36 2.54
CA ALA A 148 24.04 -48.72 3.58
C ALA A 148 23.85 -47.22 3.33
N ALA A 149 24.92 -46.51 2.96
CA ALA A 149 24.85 -45.09 2.59
C ALA A 149 23.95 -44.84 1.37
N TYR A 150 24.07 -45.67 0.33
CA TYR A 150 23.22 -45.60 -0.85
C TYR A 150 21.73 -45.81 -0.50
N GLN A 151 21.41 -46.80 0.32
CA GLN A 151 20.03 -47.04 0.75
C GLN A 151 19.45 -45.86 1.55
N ASN A 152 20.27 -45.23 2.40
CA ASN A 152 19.86 -44.03 3.13
C ASN A 152 19.58 -42.86 2.17
N LEU A 153 20.47 -42.60 1.21
CA LEU A 153 20.27 -41.55 0.19
C LEU A 153 19.03 -41.81 -0.67
N VAL A 154 18.74 -43.06 -1.03
CA VAL A 154 17.51 -43.41 -1.77
C VAL A 154 16.27 -43.10 -0.95
N LYS A 155 16.26 -43.40 0.35
CA LYS A 155 15.14 -43.05 1.25
C LYS A 155 14.99 -41.54 1.42
N GLU A 156 16.09 -40.83 1.63
CA GLU A 156 16.09 -39.36 1.75
C GLU A 156 15.57 -38.70 0.47
N ASN A 157 15.99 -39.18 -0.70
CA ASN A 157 15.51 -38.67 -1.99
C ASN A 157 14.02 -38.97 -2.20
N ALA A 158 13.55 -40.16 -1.83
CA ALA A 158 12.12 -40.49 -1.88
C ALA A 158 11.28 -39.56 -0.99
N ASN A 159 11.72 -39.34 0.25
CA ASN A 159 11.05 -38.41 1.18
C ASN A 159 11.07 -36.96 0.67
N ALA A 160 12.19 -36.52 0.08
CA ALA A 160 12.32 -35.19 -0.49
C ALA A 160 11.39 -35.01 -1.71
N ALA A 161 11.25 -36.04 -2.55
CA ALA A 161 10.33 -36.03 -3.69
C ALA A 161 8.86 -35.93 -3.22
N GLU A 162 8.47 -36.72 -2.22
CA GLU A 162 7.12 -36.67 -1.63
C GLU A 162 6.82 -35.29 -1.02
N LEU A 163 7.79 -34.72 -0.30
CA LEU A 163 7.65 -33.37 0.27
C LEU A 163 7.48 -32.31 -0.83
N ALA A 164 8.27 -32.39 -1.89
CA ALA A 164 8.17 -31.46 -3.02
C ALA A 164 6.83 -31.58 -3.75
N GLU A 165 6.31 -32.79 -3.95
CA GLU A 165 5.00 -33.03 -4.55
C GLU A 165 3.87 -32.47 -3.68
N ASN A 166 3.93 -32.69 -2.37
CA ASN A 166 2.96 -32.13 -1.42
C ASN A 166 2.98 -30.59 -1.41
N GLN A 167 4.17 -29.98 -1.41
CA GLN A 167 4.31 -28.52 -1.50
C GLN A 167 3.72 -27.98 -2.81
N HIS A 168 4.04 -28.63 -3.93
CA HIS A 168 3.51 -28.22 -5.23
C HIS A 168 1.98 -28.28 -5.28
N LEU A 169 1.37 -29.32 -4.70
CA LEU A 169 -0.08 -29.45 -4.63
C LEU A 169 -0.71 -28.38 -3.70
N GLN A 170 -0.04 -28.06 -2.59
CA GLN A 170 -0.46 -26.97 -1.70
C GLN A 170 -0.39 -25.61 -2.40
N ASP A 171 0.69 -25.33 -3.13
CA ASP A 171 0.87 -24.09 -3.89
C ASP A 171 -0.17 -23.96 -5.00
N GLN A 172 -0.45 -25.04 -5.74
CA GLN A 172 -1.51 -25.06 -6.75
C GLN A 172 -2.89 -24.74 -6.15
N ASN A 173 -3.22 -25.31 -5.00
CA ASN A 173 -4.48 -25.02 -4.32
C ASN A 173 -4.56 -23.56 -3.86
N LEU A 174 -3.46 -23.01 -3.33
CA LEU A 174 -3.39 -21.62 -2.90
C LEU A 174 -3.52 -20.66 -4.09
N ILE A 175 -2.86 -20.95 -5.21
CA ILE A 175 -3.00 -20.18 -6.45
C ILE A 175 -4.47 -20.19 -6.90
N ALA A 176 -5.10 -21.36 -6.98
CA ALA A 176 -6.51 -21.47 -7.38
C ALA A 176 -7.46 -20.70 -6.44
N GLU A 177 -7.20 -20.69 -5.13
CA GLU A 177 -7.98 -19.89 -4.18
C GLU A 177 -7.77 -18.39 -4.39
N LYS A 178 -6.53 -17.95 -4.65
CA LYS A 178 -6.21 -16.55 -4.92
C LYS A 178 -6.81 -16.08 -6.24
N ASP A 179 -6.77 -16.90 -7.29
CA ASP A 179 -7.40 -16.60 -8.57
C ASP A 179 -8.92 -16.43 -8.43
N ARG A 180 -9.59 -17.28 -7.64
CA ARG A 180 -11.02 -17.10 -7.34
C ARG A 180 -11.29 -15.78 -6.62
N LYS A 181 -10.46 -15.41 -5.65
CA LYS A 181 -10.59 -14.13 -4.93
C LYS A 181 -10.34 -12.94 -5.85
N LEU A 182 -9.36 -13.03 -6.74
CA LEU A 182 -9.08 -11.99 -7.73
C LEU A 182 -10.23 -11.84 -8.73
N MET A 183 -10.80 -12.94 -9.22
CA MET A 183 -11.98 -12.88 -10.08
C MET A 183 -13.18 -12.24 -9.36
N ALA A 184 -13.45 -12.63 -8.11
CA ALA A 184 -14.53 -12.03 -7.32
C ALA A 184 -14.31 -10.52 -7.10
N LEU A 185 -13.08 -10.11 -6.77
CA LEU A 185 -12.72 -8.70 -6.64
C LEU A 185 -12.88 -7.95 -7.96
N ALA A 186 -12.43 -8.50 -9.08
CA ALA A 186 -12.59 -7.89 -10.39
C ALA A 186 -14.08 -7.65 -10.73
N THR A 187 -14.93 -8.67 -10.53
CA THR A 187 -16.38 -8.52 -10.75
C THR A 187 -17.02 -7.49 -9.82
N HIS A 188 -16.52 -7.37 -8.59
CA HIS A 188 -17.02 -6.38 -7.64
C HIS A 188 -16.59 -4.96 -8.04
N THR A 189 -15.33 -4.77 -8.49
CA THR A 189 -14.85 -3.50 -9.00
C THR A 189 -15.65 -3.06 -10.22
N GLU A 190 -15.91 -3.96 -11.18
CA GLU A 190 -16.75 -3.66 -12.35
C GLU A 190 -18.17 -3.22 -11.95
N ALA A 191 -18.76 -3.86 -10.93
CA ALA A 191 -20.08 -3.47 -10.42
C ALA A 191 -20.06 -2.08 -9.76
N VAL A 192 -19.01 -1.76 -8.99
CA VAL A 192 -18.84 -0.45 -8.35
C VAL A 192 -18.59 0.65 -9.39
N GLU A 193 -17.80 0.38 -10.43
CA GLU A 193 -17.59 1.32 -11.54
C GLU A 193 -18.90 1.60 -12.28
N ALA A 194 -19.68 0.56 -12.59
CA ALA A 194 -20.99 0.71 -13.22
C ALA A 194 -21.99 1.50 -12.35
N GLU A 195 -21.98 1.29 -11.04
CA GLU A 195 -22.80 2.06 -10.09
C GLU A 195 -22.34 3.53 -10.03
N SER A 196 -21.04 3.79 -10.01
CA SER A 196 -20.46 5.14 -10.04
C SER A 196 -20.85 5.91 -11.31
N ASP A 197 -20.83 5.24 -12.46
CA ASP A 197 -21.24 5.84 -13.74
C ASP A 197 -22.73 6.19 -13.74
N GLN A 198 -23.58 5.27 -13.25
CA GLN A 198 -25.02 5.51 -13.09
C GLN A 198 -25.32 6.67 -12.14
N PHE A 199 -24.60 6.76 -11.01
CA PHE A 199 -24.73 7.90 -10.10
C PHE A 199 -24.33 9.21 -10.76
N SER A 200 -23.22 9.21 -11.50
CA SER A 200 -22.75 10.41 -12.19
C SER A 200 -23.77 10.90 -13.22
N GLU A 201 -24.34 10.00 -14.03
CA GLU A 201 -25.41 10.32 -14.98
C GLU A 201 -26.68 10.84 -14.27
N ALA A 202 -27.08 10.22 -13.17
CA ALA A 202 -28.22 10.67 -12.37
C ALA A 202 -28.02 12.07 -11.78
N PHE A 203 -26.79 12.40 -11.33
CA PHE A 203 -26.48 13.75 -10.84
C PHE A 203 -26.46 14.78 -11.96
N THR A 204 -25.86 14.47 -13.12
CA THR A 204 -25.86 15.38 -14.27
C THR A 204 -27.29 15.67 -14.74
N THR A 205 -28.12 14.65 -14.89
CA THR A 205 -29.53 14.83 -15.27
C THR A 205 -30.32 15.63 -14.22
N LEU A 206 -30.08 15.40 -12.92
CA LEU A 206 -30.69 16.21 -11.87
C LEU A 206 -30.27 17.69 -11.96
N ILE A 207 -28.98 17.96 -12.18
CA ILE A 207 -28.48 19.34 -12.35
C ILE A 207 -29.16 20.00 -13.55
N ASP A 208 -29.17 19.33 -14.71
CA ASP A 208 -29.79 19.87 -15.93
C ASP A 208 -31.28 20.17 -15.74
N THR A 209 -32.01 19.28 -15.04
CA THR A 209 -33.43 19.51 -14.73
C THR A 209 -33.64 20.69 -13.80
N LEU A 210 -32.82 20.82 -12.74
CA LEU A 210 -32.88 21.94 -11.81
C LEU A 210 -32.54 23.27 -12.48
N GLU A 211 -31.54 23.30 -13.37
CA GLU A 211 -31.18 24.50 -14.14
C GLU A 211 -32.30 24.89 -15.12
N SER A 212 -32.93 23.90 -15.78
CA SER A 212 -34.08 24.13 -16.65
C SER A 212 -35.29 24.66 -15.87
N GLU A 213 -35.60 24.08 -14.71
CA GLU A 213 -36.70 24.55 -13.87
C GLU A 213 -36.42 25.93 -13.26
N HIS A 214 -35.18 26.19 -12.85
CA HIS A 214 -34.77 27.49 -12.34
C HIS A 214 -34.92 28.58 -13.41
N SER A 215 -34.42 28.34 -14.62
CA SER A 215 -34.54 29.29 -15.73
C SER A 215 -36.01 29.54 -16.13
N LYS A 216 -36.83 28.48 -16.20
CA LYS A 216 -38.29 28.61 -16.44
C LYS A 216 -38.99 29.41 -15.35
N THR A 217 -38.68 29.12 -14.08
CA THR A 217 -39.28 29.82 -12.94
C THR A 217 -38.87 31.29 -12.91
N ALA A 218 -37.61 31.59 -13.20
CA ALA A 218 -37.11 32.96 -13.31
C ALA A 218 -37.81 33.73 -14.44
N ALA A 219 -38.01 33.11 -15.60
CA ALA A 219 -38.74 33.72 -16.71
C ALA A 219 -40.20 34.04 -16.33
N VAL A 220 -40.93 33.07 -15.74
CA VAL A 220 -42.31 33.26 -15.29
C VAL A 220 -42.40 34.35 -14.21
N LEU A 221 -41.45 34.39 -13.29
CA LEU A 221 -41.42 35.41 -12.24
C LEU A 221 -41.16 36.80 -12.82
N ASN A 222 -40.27 36.92 -13.80
CA ASN A 222 -40.00 38.17 -14.49
C ASN A 222 -41.23 38.66 -15.28
N ASP A 223 -41.88 37.77 -16.04
CA ASP A 223 -43.12 38.10 -16.77
C ASP A 223 -44.22 38.57 -15.83
N LYS A 224 -44.38 37.88 -14.69
CA LYS A 224 -45.35 38.26 -13.66
C LYS A 224 -44.99 39.60 -13.00
N ALA A 225 -43.71 39.88 -12.77
CA ALA A 225 -43.25 41.16 -12.22
C ALA A 225 -43.54 42.32 -13.18
N ILE A 226 -43.31 42.12 -14.48
CA ILE A 226 -43.65 43.10 -15.53
C ILE A 226 -45.16 43.34 -15.57
N LEU A 227 -45.96 42.27 -15.57
CA LEU A 227 -47.42 42.38 -15.54
C LEU A 227 -47.90 43.13 -14.29
N LEU A 228 -47.37 42.79 -13.12
CA LEU A 228 -47.71 43.45 -11.85
C LEU A 228 -47.38 44.94 -11.90
N GLN A 229 -46.18 45.30 -12.38
CA GLN A 229 -45.79 46.70 -12.55
C GLN A 229 -46.72 47.44 -13.53
N GLN A 230 -47.14 46.80 -14.63
CA GLN A 230 -48.11 47.38 -15.55
C GLN A 230 -49.47 47.58 -14.87
N THR A 231 -49.96 46.61 -14.10
CA THR A 231 -51.24 46.72 -13.38
C THR A 231 -51.19 47.80 -12.29
N GLU A 232 -50.08 47.94 -11.55
CA GLU A 232 -49.91 48.98 -10.53
C GLU A 232 -49.87 50.38 -11.15
N ARG A 233 -49.20 50.55 -12.29
CA ARG A 233 -49.21 51.82 -13.03
C ARG A 233 -50.62 52.18 -13.49
N LYS A 234 -51.36 51.22 -14.07
CA LYS A 234 -52.75 51.43 -14.49
C LYS A 234 -53.66 51.79 -13.32
N TYR A 235 -53.56 51.06 -12.21
CA TYR A 235 -54.33 51.34 -11.01
C TYR A 235 -54.03 52.74 -10.47
N SER A 236 -52.75 53.11 -10.41
CA SER A 236 -52.33 54.44 -9.95
C SER A 236 -52.87 55.56 -10.86
N ALA A 237 -52.89 55.35 -12.18
CA ALA A 237 -53.47 56.28 -13.14
C ALA A 237 -54.98 56.46 -12.90
N ILE A 238 -55.74 55.36 -12.80
CA ILE A 238 -57.19 55.39 -12.53
C ILE A 238 -57.49 56.11 -11.21
N VAL A 239 -56.74 55.81 -10.14
CA VAL A 239 -56.93 56.48 -8.84
C VAL A 239 -56.62 57.98 -8.94
N SER A 240 -55.60 58.36 -9.71
CA SER A 240 -55.23 59.76 -9.92
C SER A 240 -56.29 60.53 -10.71
N GLU A 241 -56.96 59.91 -11.68
CA GLU A 241 -58.08 60.49 -12.42
C GLU A 241 -59.37 60.53 -11.59
N LEU A 242 -59.66 59.49 -10.81
CA LEU A 242 -60.90 59.41 -10.03
C LEU A 242 -60.91 60.36 -8.83
N THR A 243 -59.75 60.62 -8.22
CA THR A 243 -59.62 61.48 -7.03
C THR A 243 -60.22 62.89 -7.22
N PRO A 244 -59.88 63.66 -8.28
CA PRO A 244 -60.47 64.97 -8.51
C PRO A 244 -61.98 64.89 -8.81
N LEU A 245 -62.43 63.89 -9.57
CA LEU A 245 -63.87 63.70 -9.84
C LEU A 245 -64.66 63.42 -8.56
N ASN A 246 -64.15 62.55 -7.68
CA ASN A 246 -64.81 62.26 -6.42
C ASN A 246 -64.91 63.51 -5.52
N ARG A 247 -63.82 64.31 -5.44
CA ARG A 247 -63.83 65.59 -4.72
C ARG A 247 -64.86 66.57 -5.30
N PHE A 248 -64.97 66.65 -6.63
CA PHE A 248 -66.01 67.45 -7.28
C PHE A 248 -67.40 67.03 -6.81
N TYR A 249 -67.74 65.74 -6.85
CA TYR A 249 -69.07 65.27 -6.44
C TYR A 249 -69.35 65.50 -4.96
N GLU A 250 -68.36 65.32 -4.09
CA GLU A 250 -68.48 65.67 -2.66
C GLU A 250 -68.82 67.15 -2.48
N ARG A 251 -68.12 68.05 -3.20
CA ARG A 251 -68.41 69.49 -3.15
C ARG A 251 -69.75 69.85 -3.77
N ALA A 252 -70.11 69.23 -4.89
CA ALA A 252 -71.38 69.43 -5.57
C ALA A 252 -72.55 69.06 -4.64
N PHE A 253 -72.41 67.99 -3.85
CA PHE A 253 -73.39 67.62 -2.84
C PHE A 253 -73.53 68.67 -1.74
N ILE A 254 -72.41 69.22 -1.26
CA ILE A 254 -72.42 70.33 -0.27
C ILE A 254 -73.11 71.57 -0.85
N ILE A 255 -72.77 71.95 -2.09
CA ILE A 255 -73.38 73.09 -2.80
C ILE A 255 -74.90 72.91 -2.95
N LEU A 256 -75.34 71.72 -3.35
CA LEU A 256 -76.77 71.38 -3.43
C LEU A 256 -77.45 71.48 -2.05
N GLY A 257 -76.79 71.01 -0.99
CA GLY A 257 -77.27 71.17 0.38
C GLY A 257 -77.44 72.64 0.79
N ILE A 258 -76.51 73.52 0.38
CA ILE A 258 -76.63 74.96 0.59
C ILE A 258 -77.85 75.51 -0.16
N TYR A 259 -78.02 75.19 -1.46
CA TYR A 259 -79.21 75.61 -2.21
C TYR A 259 -80.51 75.12 -1.58
N GLN A 260 -80.56 73.85 -1.18
CA GLN A 260 -81.71 73.27 -0.51
C GLN A 260 -82.05 74.04 0.78
N SER A 261 -81.05 74.38 1.60
CA SER A 261 -81.25 75.15 2.83
C SER A 261 -81.78 76.56 2.57
N ILE A 262 -81.31 77.21 1.49
CA ILE A 262 -81.81 78.51 1.02
C ILE A 262 -83.27 78.38 0.63
N PHE A 263 -83.61 77.43 -0.24
CA PHE A 263 -84.99 77.24 -0.70
C PHE A 263 -85.94 76.84 0.43
N GLN A 264 -85.51 76.01 1.38
CA GLN A 264 -86.31 75.66 2.56
C GLN A 264 -86.57 76.88 3.44
N THR A 265 -85.56 77.73 3.68
CA THR A 265 -85.71 78.97 4.45
C THR A 265 -86.63 79.97 3.76
N LEU A 266 -86.50 80.09 2.43
CA LEU A 266 -87.38 80.91 1.60
C LEU A 266 -88.81 80.39 1.59
N SER A 267 -89.01 79.07 1.67
CA SER A 267 -90.33 78.45 1.69
C SER A 267 -90.97 78.43 3.08
N ASN A 268 -90.19 78.54 4.16
CA ASN A 268 -90.72 78.49 5.53
C ASN A 268 -91.51 79.77 5.88
N PRO A 269 -92.84 79.70 6.10
CA PRO A 269 -93.67 80.87 6.36
C PRO A 269 -93.31 81.60 7.67
N SER A 270 -92.67 80.91 8.62
CA SER A 270 -92.29 81.45 9.92
C SER A 270 -90.97 82.24 9.88
N SER A 271 -90.15 82.07 8.84
CA SER A 271 -88.89 82.80 8.70
C SER A 271 -89.12 84.18 8.07
N ARG A 272 -88.82 85.24 8.83
CA ARG A 272 -88.84 86.63 8.35
C ARG A 272 -87.47 87.12 7.88
N ALA A 273 -86.41 86.35 8.10
CA ALA A 273 -85.07 86.72 7.70
C ALA A 273 -84.88 86.53 6.19
N ILE A 274 -84.43 87.58 5.49
CA ILE A 274 -83.91 87.46 4.12
C ILE A 274 -82.50 86.92 4.26
N MET A 275 -82.31 85.65 3.94
CA MET A 275 -80.99 85.02 4.03
C MET A 275 -80.08 85.57 2.92
N SER A 276 -78.83 85.87 3.26
CA SER A 276 -77.80 86.17 2.27
C SER A 276 -77.16 84.87 1.78
N MET A 277 -76.57 84.91 0.58
CA MET A 277 -75.74 83.81 0.11
C MET A 277 -74.56 83.59 1.05
N PRO A 278 -74.27 82.35 1.46
CA PRO A 278 -73.05 82.05 2.21
C PRO A 278 -71.81 82.39 1.38
N GLN A 279 -70.84 83.08 1.98
CA GLN A 279 -69.56 83.40 1.31
C GLN A 279 -68.78 82.13 0.95
N THR A 280 -68.99 81.06 1.70
CA THR A 280 -68.41 79.74 1.43
C THR A 280 -68.90 79.09 0.15
N LEU A 281 -70.02 79.55 -0.44
CA LEU A 281 -70.53 78.99 -1.69
C LEU A 281 -69.63 79.33 -2.89
N ASP A 282 -69.12 80.57 -2.93
CA ASP A 282 -68.21 81.01 -3.99
C ASP A 282 -66.92 80.19 -3.95
N GLU A 283 -66.35 80.04 -2.75
CA GLU A 283 -65.16 79.22 -2.52
C GLU A 283 -65.38 77.75 -2.91
N LEU A 284 -66.57 77.20 -2.65
CA LEU A 284 -66.92 75.83 -3.01
C LEU A 284 -67.10 75.65 -4.52
N LEU A 285 -67.71 76.61 -5.21
CA LEU A 285 -67.85 76.60 -6.67
C LEU A 285 -66.49 76.75 -7.35
N ASP A 286 -65.66 77.68 -6.90
CA ASP A 286 -64.30 77.85 -7.41
C ASP A 286 -63.45 76.59 -7.18
N SER A 287 -63.57 75.98 -6.00
CA SER A 287 -62.87 74.72 -5.71
C SER A 287 -63.40 73.56 -6.56
N ALA A 288 -64.71 73.48 -6.82
CA ALA A 288 -65.29 72.47 -7.69
C ALA A 288 -64.87 72.65 -9.15
N ALA A 289 -64.77 73.89 -9.63
CA ALA A 289 -64.21 74.21 -10.95
C ALA A 289 -62.74 73.79 -11.05
N ASN A 290 -61.95 74.07 -10.01
CA ASN A 290 -60.55 73.65 -9.92
C ASN A 290 -60.41 72.13 -9.93
N ASP A 291 -61.25 71.39 -9.20
CA ASP A 291 -61.23 69.92 -9.20
C ASP A 291 -61.52 69.36 -10.62
N LEU A 292 -62.44 69.95 -11.38
CA LEU A 292 -62.68 69.55 -12.78
C LEU A 292 -61.51 69.91 -13.72
N TYR A 293 -60.90 71.08 -13.52
CA TYR A 293 -59.71 71.46 -14.28
C TYR A 293 -58.52 70.52 -13.99
N LEU A 294 -58.34 70.14 -12.72
CA LEU A 294 -57.33 69.17 -12.30
C LEU A 294 -57.59 67.79 -12.93
N TYR A 295 -58.85 67.34 -12.98
CA TYR A 295 -59.19 66.13 -13.73
C TYR A 295 -58.75 66.23 -15.20
N GLN A 296 -59.12 67.32 -15.90
CA GLN A 296 -58.78 67.49 -17.31
C GLN A 296 -57.27 67.53 -17.55
N GLY A 297 -56.51 68.18 -16.67
CA GLY A 297 -55.05 68.20 -16.73
C GLY A 297 -54.44 66.81 -16.55
N VAL A 298 -54.83 66.11 -15.49
CA VAL A 298 -54.36 64.74 -15.19
C VAL A 298 -54.74 63.77 -16.31
N HIS A 299 -55.97 63.87 -16.82
CA HIS A 299 -56.47 63.02 -17.89
C HIS A 299 -55.72 63.25 -19.21
N GLN A 300 -55.40 64.50 -19.57
CA GLN A 300 -54.64 64.81 -20.78
C GLN A 300 -53.19 64.29 -20.71
N GLU A 301 -52.54 64.43 -19.56
CA GLU A 301 -51.18 63.93 -19.35
C GLU A 301 -51.14 62.40 -19.44
N LEU A 302 -52.10 61.70 -18.80
CA LEU A 302 -52.16 60.25 -18.78
C LEU A 302 -52.62 59.62 -20.10
N ARG A 303 -53.38 60.34 -20.93
CA ARG A 303 -53.85 59.86 -22.25
C ARG A 303 -52.73 59.80 -23.30
N SER A 304 -51.64 60.54 -23.10
CA SER A 304 -50.48 60.54 -24.01
C SER A 304 -49.64 59.26 -23.95
N ASP A 305 -49.66 58.58 -22.80
CA ASP A 305 -49.05 57.28 -22.57
C ASP A 305 -50.15 56.21 -22.66
N SER A 306 -50.24 55.50 -23.79
CA SER A 306 -51.33 54.60 -24.20
C SER A 306 -51.60 53.39 -23.27
N LEU A 307 -52.03 53.62 -22.02
CA LEU A 307 -52.04 52.59 -20.97
C LEU A 307 -53.37 52.33 -20.29
N ALA A 308 -54.43 53.11 -20.55
CA ALA A 308 -55.72 52.88 -19.93
C ALA A 308 -56.71 52.27 -20.93
N GLU A 309 -57.38 51.20 -20.48
CA GLU A 309 -58.42 50.49 -21.22
C GLU A 309 -59.42 51.50 -21.76
N GLU A 310 -59.58 51.54 -23.08
CA GLU A 310 -60.41 52.50 -23.81
C GLU A 310 -61.81 52.61 -23.17
N GLN A 311 -62.33 51.51 -22.61
CA GLN A 311 -63.60 51.46 -21.92
C GLN A 311 -63.63 52.21 -20.58
N VAL A 312 -62.58 52.13 -19.74
CA VAL A 312 -62.53 52.83 -18.45
C VAL A 312 -62.37 54.34 -18.67
N CYS A 313 -61.51 54.73 -19.61
CA CYS A 313 -61.37 56.14 -19.99
C CYS A 313 -62.68 56.72 -20.55
N VAL A 314 -63.37 55.97 -21.42
CA VAL A 314 -64.67 56.41 -21.96
C VAL A 314 -65.72 56.57 -20.85
N GLN A 315 -65.69 55.72 -19.82
CA GLN A 315 -66.60 55.88 -18.68
C GLN A 315 -66.23 57.09 -17.81
N LEU A 316 -64.94 57.31 -17.54
CA LEU A 316 -64.46 58.47 -16.76
C LEU A 316 -64.74 59.79 -17.50
N ASP A 317 -64.55 59.83 -18.82
CA ASP A 317 -64.91 60.98 -19.65
C ASP A 317 -66.42 61.26 -19.60
N GLY A 318 -67.25 60.23 -19.70
CA GLY A 318 -68.70 60.39 -19.54
C GLY A 318 -69.10 60.93 -18.16
N ILE A 319 -68.38 60.52 -17.10
CA ILE A 319 -68.59 61.06 -15.74
C ILE A 319 -68.15 62.53 -15.68
N ALA A 320 -66.99 62.87 -16.24
CA ALA A 320 -66.47 64.23 -16.25
C ALA A 320 -67.33 65.20 -17.07
N ASP A 321 -67.87 64.74 -18.20
CA ASP A 321 -68.83 65.51 -19.00
C ASP A 321 -70.09 65.81 -18.19
N ASN A 322 -70.64 64.80 -17.51
CA ASN A 322 -71.78 64.97 -16.63
C ASN A 322 -71.47 65.92 -15.46
N ALA A 323 -70.28 65.81 -14.88
CA ALA A 323 -69.82 66.69 -13.82
C ALA A 323 -69.69 68.15 -14.30
N THR A 324 -69.22 68.36 -15.53
CA THR A 324 -69.14 69.68 -16.17
C THR A 324 -70.53 70.28 -16.39
N LEU A 325 -71.47 69.48 -16.90
CA LEU A 325 -72.86 69.90 -17.07
C LEU A 325 -73.53 70.24 -15.72
N MET A 326 -73.26 69.44 -14.70
CA MET A 326 -73.73 69.68 -13.34
C MET A 326 -73.15 70.97 -12.77
N PHE A 327 -71.84 71.20 -12.92
CA PHE A 327 -71.19 72.44 -12.48
C PHE A 327 -71.82 73.67 -13.13
N ASN A 328 -72.00 73.64 -14.46
CA ASN A 328 -72.63 74.74 -15.20
C ASN A 328 -74.05 75.01 -14.68
N SER A 329 -74.80 73.96 -14.36
CA SER A 329 -76.14 74.07 -13.78
C SER A 329 -76.10 74.67 -12.36
N LEU A 330 -75.18 74.22 -11.51
CA LEU A 330 -75.01 74.75 -10.16
C LEU A 330 -74.58 76.22 -10.18
N SER A 331 -73.73 76.62 -11.12
CA SER A 331 -73.31 78.00 -11.32
C SER A 331 -74.47 78.87 -11.83
N ALA A 332 -75.27 78.38 -12.78
CA ALA A 332 -76.46 79.11 -13.22
C ALA A 332 -77.48 79.30 -12.09
N ILE A 333 -77.72 78.25 -11.29
CA ILE A 333 -78.59 78.33 -10.10
C ILE A 333 -78.07 79.37 -9.11
N LYS A 334 -76.74 79.46 -8.91
CA LYS A 334 -76.13 80.49 -8.06
C LYS A 334 -76.54 81.87 -8.51
N ASP A 335 -76.37 82.18 -9.80
CA ASP A 335 -76.64 83.48 -10.38
C ASP A 335 -78.13 83.84 -10.29
N ASP A 336 -79.00 82.87 -10.56
CA ASP A 336 -80.45 83.01 -10.42
C ASP A 336 -80.87 83.27 -8.97
N VAL A 337 -80.37 82.47 -8.02
CA VAL A 337 -80.66 82.61 -6.58
C VAL A 337 -80.11 83.93 -6.05
N ALA A 338 -78.88 84.30 -6.41
CA ALA A 338 -78.28 85.57 -6.01
C ALA A 338 -79.08 86.76 -6.56
N GLY A 339 -79.48 86.71 -7.84
CA GLY A 339 -80.34 87.70 -8.46
C GLY A 339 -81.71 87.79 -7.80
N PHE A 340 -82.32 86.66 -7.47
CA PHE A 340 -83.60 86.59 -6.76
C PHE A 340 -83.51 87.18 -5.35
N LEU A 341 -82.52 86.78 -4.56
CA LEU A 341 -82.29 87.30 -3.20
C LEU A 341 -81.99 88.80 -3.22
N ALA A 342 -81.23 89.29 -4.20
CA ALA A 342 -80.97 90.72 -4.38
C ALA A 342 -82.26 91.51 -4.68
N ARG A 343 -83.15 90.97 -5.53
CA ARG A 343 -84.47 91.57 -5.80
C ARG A 343 -85.34 91.61 -4.54
N LEU A 344 -85.38 90.51 -3.78
CA LEU A 344 -86.12 90.46 -2.51
C LEU A 344 -85.59 91.47 -1.49
N ARG A 345 -84.28 91.64 -1.39
CA ARG A 345 -83.65 92.64 -0.52
C ARG A 345 -83.98 94.07 -0.94
N ASN A 346 -84.06 94.34 -2.24
CA ASN A 346 -84.39 95.65 -2.79
C ASN A 346 -85.90 95.96 -2.73
N GLN A 347 -86.76 94.95 -2.54
CA GLN A 347 -88.22 95.08 -2.44
C GLN A 347 -88.79 94.38 -1.18
N PRO A 348 -88.48 94.86 0.04
CA PRO A 348 -88.86 94.19 1.29
C PRO A 348 -90.39 94.09 1.50
N ARG A 349 -91.17 95.01 0.91
CA ARG A 349 -92.64 94.97 0.93
C ARG A 349 -93.21 93.83 0.07
N ALA A 350 -92.59 93.51 -1.06
CA ALA A 350 -92.99 92.41 -1.93
C ALA A 350 -92.71 91.06 -1.27
N TRP A 351 -91.60 90.94 -0.54
CA TRP A 351 -91.28 89.75 0.26
C TRP A 351 -92.31 89.50 1.38
N ALA A 352 -92.68 90.54 2.14
CA ALA A 352 -93.69 90.43 3.17
C ALA A 352 -95.07 90.04 2.60
N ALA A 353 -95.44 90.59 1.43
CA ALA A 353 -96.66 90.20 0.72
C ALA A 353 -96.63 88.74 0.25
N MET A 354 -95.51 88.30 -0.34
CA MET A 354 -95.32 86.91 -0.79
C MET A 354 -95.45 85.93 0.39
N LYS A 355 -94.82 86.21 1.53
CA LYS A 355 -94.95 85.38 2.74
C LYS A 355 -96.38 85.33 3.29
N ASN A 356 -97.11 86.44 3.26
CA ASN A 356 -98.50 86.48 3.73
C ASN A 356 -99.43 85.63 2.84
N VAL A 357 -99.18 85.53 1.54
CA VAL A 357 -99.94 84.63 0.64
C VAL A 357 -99.73 83.16 1.01
N PHE A 358 -98.51 82.77 1.42
CA PHE A 358 -98.22 81.41 1.89
C PHE A 358 -98.71 81.09 3.32
N ILE A 359 -99.11 82.10 4.10
CA ILE A 359 -99.65 81.92 5.47
C ILE A 359 -101.18 81.77 5.46
N VAL A 360 -101.87 82.19 4.40
CA VAL A 360 -103.34 82.30 4.35
C VAL A 360 -104.08 80.99 4.01
N GLU A 361 -103.38 79.88 3.74
CA GLU A 361 -104.00 78.55 3.79
C GLU A 361 -103.15 77.60 4.64
N PRO A 362 -103.59 77.40 5.89
CA PRO A 362 -104.19 76.10 6.17
C PRO A 362 -105.33 76.25 7.18
N HIS A 363 -106.58 76.48 6.77
CA HIS A 363 -107.79 76.20 7.57
C HIS A 363 -109.05 76.39 6.69
N SER A 364 -109.34 75.45 5.80
CA SER A 364 -110.69 75.31 5.21
C SER A 364 -110.99 73.88 4.73
N VAL A 365 -110.60 72.86 5.49
CA VAL A 365 -111.28 71.55 5.42
C VAL A 365 -111.87 71.23 6.78
N ALA A 366 -112.93 71.97 7.13
CA ALA A 366 -113.83 71.63 8.22
C ALA A 366 -115.23 71.39 7.63
N ARG A 367 -115.59 70.11 7.59
CA ARG A 367 -116.92 69.55 7.91
C ARG A 367 -118.15 70.41 7.58
N TYR A 368 -118.80 70.06 6.49
CA TYR A 368 -120.26 69.94 6.38
C TYR A 368 -120.47 68.66 5.57
N GLY A 369 -121.27 67.66 5.95
CA GLY A 369 -122.43 67.61 6.80
C GLY A 369 -123.30 66.55 6.13
N LEU A 370 -123.41 65.38 6.76
CA LEU A 370 -124.44 64.40 6.44
C LEU A 370 -125.79 65.10 6.50
N ASP A 371 -126.60 64.97 5.45
CA ASP A 371 -128.04 64.80 5.56
C ASP A 371 -128.59 64.14 4.27
N HIS A 372 -128.93 62.86 4.42
CA HIS A 372 -130.00 62.19 3.67
C HIS A 372 -131.34 62.86 4.01
N PRO A 373 -132.39 62.87 3.14
CA PRO A 373 -133.05 61.62 2.70
C PRO A 373 -133.71 61.64 1.30
N GLY A 374 -134.00 60.45 0.77
CA GLY A 374 -134.80 60.23 -0.45
C GLY A 374 -134.18 59.23 -1.39
#